data_AF-A0A1I3I9R4-F1
#
_entry.id   AF-A0A1I3I9R4-F1
#
_cell.length_a   1.000
_cell.length_b   1.000
_cell.length_c   1.000
_cell.angle_alpha   90.00
_cell.angle_beta   90.00
_cell.angle_gamma   90.00
#
_symmetry.space_group_name_H-M   'P 1'
#
loop_
_entity.id
_entity.type
_entity.pdbx_description
1 polymer ?
#
loop_
_entity_poly.entity_id
_entity_poly.type
_entity_poly.pdbx_seq_one_letter_code
_entity_poly.pdbx_strand_id
1 'polypeptide(L)'
;MSDIDDLLLERARRYAERRHLSGLEQLGAGQDGIVLGTNLNTAIKVFRYRPLYENEKSVYLRLQHESLHELEGFHIPSLVDFHDELWAIEMEVVSPPFVVDFAGAYLDRSPPFEEEQWNEWESEKRDQFGESWETVLSLMAAFRRFGIYLNDVKPGNITFAKE
;
A
#
# COMPACT_ATOMS: atom_id res chain seq x y z
N MET A 1 -9.61 4.69 -22.68
CA MET A 1 -9.20 3.72 -21.64
C MET A 1 -8.38 2.66 -22.33
N SER A 2 -7.30 2.17 -21.72
CA SER A 2 -6.59 1.01 -22.26
C SER A 2 -7.35 -0.28 -21.93
N ASP A 3 -7.15 -1.35 -22.71
CA ASP A 3 -7.74 -2.68 -22.44
C ASP A 3 -7.45 -3.17 -21.01
N ILE A 4 -6.30 -2.77 -20.46
CA ILE A 4 -5.91 -3.13 -19.09
C ILE A 4 -6.75 -2.37 -18.08
N ASP A 5 -7.02 -1.07 -18.30
CA ASP A 5 -7.81 -0.28 -17.35
C ASP A 5 -9.28 -0.77 -17.32
N ASP A 6 -9.82 -1.19 -18.46
CA ASP A 6 -11.15 -1.82 -18.55
C ASP A 6 -11.19 -3.15 -17.78
N LEU A 7 -10.15 -3.98 -17.91
CA LEU A 7 -10.02 -5.23 -17.15
C LEU A 7 -9.95 -4.99 -15.64
N LEU A 8 -9.21 -3.98 -15.19
CA LEU A 8 -9.10 -3.64 -13.77
C LEU A 8 -10.43 -3.15 -13.20
N LEU A 9 -11.15 -2.29 -13.94
CA LEU A 9 -12.48 -1.83 -13.56
C LEU A 9 -13.47 -2.98 -13.49
N GLU A 10 -13.43 -3.91 -14.45
CA GLU A 10 -14.28 -5.09 -14.45
C GLU A 10 -14.03 -5.99 -13.22
N ARG A 11 -12.75 -6.25 -12.88
CA ARG A 11 -12.39 -6.97 -11.65
C ARG A 11 -12.91 -6.27 -10.40
N ALA A 12 -12.78 -4.95 -10.33
CA ALA A 12 -13.25 -4.17 -9.19
C ALA A 12 -14.79 -4.24 -9.05
N ARG A 13 -15.53 -4.13 -10.16
CA ARG A 13 -16.99 -4.28 -10.18
C ARG A 13 -17.43 -5.66 -9.72
N ARG A 14 -16.81 -6.71 -10.26
CA ARG A 14 -17.10 -8.09 -9.84
C ARG A 14 -16.81 -8.33 -8.37
N TYR A 15 -15.74 -7.73 -7.82
CA TYR A 15 -15.45 -7.79 -6.40
C TYR A 15 -16.55 -7.06 -5.58
N ALA A 16 -16.86 -5.83 -5.98
CA ALA A 16 -17.88 -5.00 -5.32
C ALA A 16 -19.26 -5.67 -5.32
N GLU A 17 -19.70 -6.25 -6.44
CA GLU A 17 -20.96 -6.99 -6.53
C GLU A 17 -21.03 -8.15 -5.53
N ARG A 18 -19.94 -8.93 -5.40
CA ARG A 18 -19.85 -10.05 -4.45
C ARG A 18 -19.91 -9.59 -3.00
N ARG A 19 -19.42 -8.39 -2.72
CA ARG A 19 -19.40 -7.77 -1.39
C ARG A 19 -20.60 -6.85 -1.13
N HIS A 20 -21.51 -6.72 -2.09
CA HIS A 20 -22.62 -5.77 -2.06
C HIS A 20 -22.18 -4.31 -1.85
N LEU A 21 -21.02 -3.94 -2.39
CA LEU A 21 -20.45 -2.59 -2.33
C LEU A 21 -20.95 -1.77 -3.52
N SER A 22 -21.08 -0.47 -3.30
CA SER A 22 -21.52 0.51 -4.30
C SER A 22 -20.71 1.81 -4.17
N GLY A 23 -20.97 2.77 -5.05
CA GLY A 23 -20.32 4.08 -5.00
C GLY A 23 -18.82 4.02 -5.32
N LEU A 24 -18.43 3.19 -6.29
CA LEU A 24 -17.03 3.05 -6.70
C LEU A 24 -16.51 4.37 -7.29
N GLU A 25 -15.71 5.08 -6.52
CA GLU A 25 -15.03 6.32 -6.93
C GLU A 25 -13.53 6.09 -7.03
N GLN A 26 -12.89 6.54 -8.11
CA GLN A 26 -11.46 6.35 -8.27
C GLN A 26 -10.66 7.27 -7.34
N LEU A 27 -9.97 6.67 -6.36
CA LEU A 27 -9.08 7.38 -5.44
C LEU A 27 -7.66 7.48 -5.99
N GLY A 28 -7.24 6.50 -6.79
CA GLY A 28 -5.89 6.46 -7.34
C GLY A 28 -5.73 5.44 -8.47
N ALA A 29 -4.69 5.63 -9.28
CA ALA A 29 -4.25 4.67 -10.28
C ALA A 29 -2.75 4.80 -10.51
N GLY A 30 -2.10 3.69 -10.84
CA GLY A 30 -0.67 3.65 -11.08
C GLY A 30 -0.20 2.39 -11.80
N GLN A 31 1.09 2.13 -11.70
CA GLN A 31 1.74 0.97 -12.30
C GLN A 31 1.29 -0.35 -11.67
N ASP A 32 0.86 -0.32 -10.40
CA ASP A 32 0.46 -1.53 -9.69
C ASP A 32 -1.00 -1.91 -9.94
N GLY A 33 -1.85 -0.93 -10.26
CA GLY A 33 -3.29 -1.14 -10.26
C GLY A 33 -4.12 0.14 -10.21
N ILE A 34 -5.39 -0.03 -9.85
CA ILE A 34 -6.33 1.05 -9.52
C ILE A 34 -6.83 0.88 -8.09
N VAL A 35 -7.18 2.00 -7.46
CA VAL A 35 -7.80 2.06 -6.13
C VAL A 35 -9.13 2.77 -6.25
N LEU A 36 -10.21 2.11 -5.80
CA LEU A 36 -11.56 2.64 -5.83
C LEU A 36 -12.13 2.70 -4.40
N GLY A 37 -12.61 3.87 -3.96
CA GLY A 37 -13.35 4.04 -2.72
C GLY A 37 -14.75 3.43 -2.81
N THR A 38 -15.34 3.08 -1.68
CA THR A 38 -16.67 2.46 -1.58
C THR A 38 -17.60 3.26 -0.68
N ASN A 39 -18.89 2.92 -0.71
CA ASN A 39 -19.89 3.49 0.18
C ASN A 39 -19.73 3.13 1.67
N LEU A 40 -18.79 2.24 2.03
CA LEU A 40 -18.52 1.83 3.40
C LEU A 40 -17.27 2.47 4.00
N ASN A 41 -16.73 3.53 3.37
CA ASN A 41 -15.46 4.14 3.76
C ASN A 41 -14.28 3.15 3.73
N THR A 42 -14.36 2.17 2.83
CA THR A 42 -13.27 1.26 2.46
C THR A 42 -12.76 1.60 1.06
N ALA A 43 -11.61 1.06 0.70
CA ALA A 43 -11.05 1.13 -0.63
C ALA A 43 -10.74 -0.27 -1.16
N ILE A 44 -11.03 -0.49 -2.44
CA ILE A 44 -10.69 -1.69 -3.20
C ILE A 44 -9.48 -1.36 -4.07
N LYS A 45 -8.36 -2.02 -3.83
CA LYS A 45 -7.20 -2.02 -4.75
C LYS A 45 -7.25 -3.26 -5.63
N VAL A 46 -7.20 -3.06 -6.94
CA VAL A 46 -7.14 -4.15 -7.93
C VAL A 46 -5.84 -4.07 -8.70
N PHE A 47 -5.14 -5.20 -8.80
CA PHE A 47 -3.76 -5.25 -9.26
C PHE A 47 -3.63 -5.63 -10.73
N ARG A 48 -2.65 -5.03 -11.42
CA ARG A 48 -2.23 -5.40 -12.78
C ARG A 48 -1.58 -6.77 -12.81
N TYR A 49 -0.76 -7.08 -11.80
CA TYR A 49 0.04 -8.30 -11.74
C TYR A 49 -0.21 -9.07 -10.45
N ARG A 50 -0.34 -10.40 -10.57
CA ARG A 50 -0.52 -11.32 -9.44
C ARG A 50 0.57 -11.20 -8.35
N PRO A 51 1.87 -11.08 -8.66
CA PRO A 51 2.89 -10.95 -7.62
C PRO A 51 2.71 -9.73 -6.72
N LEU A 52 2.25 -8.60 -7.27
CA LEU A 52 1.98 -7.39 -6.49
C LEU A 52 0.82 -7.61 -5.50
N TYR A 53 -0.24 -8.25 -5.99
CA TYR A 53 -1.38 -8.64 -5.16
C TYR A 53 -0.97 -9.59 -4.03
N GLU A 54 -0.23 -10.66 -4.35
CA GLU A 54 0.20 -11.65 -3.37
C GLU A 54 1.10 -11.03 -2.30
N ASN A 55 1.97 -10.11 -2.72
CA ASN A 55 2.88 -9.42 -1.82
C ASN A 55 2.14 -8.45 -0.88
N GLU A 56 1.30 -7.56 -1.40
CA GLU A 56 0.53 -6.62 -0.59
C GLU A 56 -0.43 -7.36 0.36
N LYS A 57 -1.10 -8.41 -0.12
CA LYS A 57 -1.94 -9.27 0.73
C LYS A 57 -1.13 -9.88 1.88
N SER A 58 0.08 -10.36 1.61
CA SER A 58 0.93 -10.99 2.63
C SER A 58 1.36 -9.99 3.71
N VAL A 59 1.63 -8.74 3.33
CA VAL A 59 1.92 -7.66 4.29
C VAL A 59 0.70 -7.37 5.16
N TYR A 60 -0.48 -7.19 4.55
CA TYR A 60 -1.71 -6.94 5.30
C TYR A 60 -2.08 -8.08 6.26
N LEU A 61 -1.95 -9.33 5.84
CA LEU A 61 -2.18 -10.49 6.70
C LEU A 61 -1.21 -10.51 7.90
N ARG A 62 0.04 -10.08 7.70
CA ARG A 62 1.02 -9.98 8.79
C ARG A 62 0.66 -8.85 9.75
N LEU A 63 0.32 -7.68 9.23
CA LEU A 63 -0.12 -6.54 10.05
C LEU A 63 -1.35 -6.90 10.89
N GLN A 64 -2.31 -7.61 10.29
CA GLN A 64 -3.50 -8.10 10.98
C GLN A 64 -3.15 -9.13 12.07
N HIS A 65 -2.24 -10.07 11.80
CA HIS A 65 -1.76 -11.03 12.80
C HIS A 65 -1.13 -10.34 14.01
N GLU A 66 -0.34 -9.28 13.77
CA GLU A 66 0.30 -8.46 14.81
C GLU A 66 -0.65 -7.41 15.42
N SER A 67 -1.91 -7.34 14.98
CA SER A 67 -2.90 -6.32 15.38
C SER A 67 -2.42 -4.87 15.19
N LEU A 68 -1.58 -4.63 14.19
CA LEU A 68 -1.01 -3.32 13.87
C LEU A 68 -1.95 -2.49 13.00
N HIS A 69 -2.36 -1.35 13.55
CA HIS A 69 -3.21 -0.35 12.89
C HIS A 69 -2.57 1.06 12.93
N GLU A 70 -1.50 1.22 13.72
CA GLU A 70 -0.71 2.44 13.81
C GLU A 70 0.74 2.07 14.15
N LEU A 71 1.70 2.82 13.60
CA LEU A 71 3.12 2.67 13.92
C LEU A 71 3.83 4.02 13.85
N GLU A 72 4.59 4.37 14.90
CA GLU A 72 5.29 5.67 15.02
C GLU A 72 4.35 6.87 14.76
N GLY A 73 3.07 6.75 15.15
CA GLY A 73 2.04 7.77 14.93
C GLY A 73 1.45 7.81 13.53
N PHE A 74 1.82 6.91 12.61
CA PHE A 74 1.22 6.78 11.29
C PHE A 74 0.15 5.69 11.27
N HIS A 75 -1.03 6.03 10.76
CA HIS A 75 -2.11 5.08 10.56
C HIS A 75 -1.80 4.10 9.42
N ILE A 76 -2.17 2.84 9.62
CA ILE A 76 -2.03 1.76 8.66
C ILE A 76 -3.44 1.24 8.35
N PRO A 77 -3.88 1.19 7.09
CA PRO A 77 -5.18 0.59 6.74
C PRO A 77 -5.32 -0.83 7.28
N SER A 78 -6.43 -1.14 7.93
CA SER A 78 -6.73 -2.53 8.26
C SER A 78 -7.22 -3.28 7.02
N LEU A 79 -6.84 -4.56 6.92
CA LEU A 79 -7.39 -5.47 5.92
C LEU A 79 -8.86 -5.77 6.23
N VAL A 80 -9.74 -5.56 5.26
CA VAL A 80 -11.18 -5.88 5.38
C VAL A 80 -11.47 -7.25 4.75
N ASP A 81 -11.07 -7.45 3.49
CA ASP A 81 -11.26 -8.71 2.75
C ASP A 81 -10.34 -8.74 1.50
N PHE A 82 -10.24 -9.87 0.81
CA PHE A 82 -9.50 -10.00 -0.44
C PHE A 82 -10.08 -11.10 -1.34
N HIS A 83 -9.72 -11.08 -2.62
CA HIS A 83 -10.15 -12.12 -3.56
C HIS A 83 -9.03 -12.57 -4.50
N ASP A 84 -8.61 -13.83 -4.36
CA ASP A 84 -7.45 -14.40 -5.06
C ASP A 84 -7.60 -14.48 -6.58
N GLU A 85 -8.79 -14.73 -7.10
CA GLU A 85 -9.00 -14.80 -8.56
C GLU A 85 -9.13 -13.42 -9.22
N LEU A 86 -9.53 -12.40 -8.45
CA LEU A 86 -9.74 -11.05 -8.96
C LEU A 86 -8.51 -10.17 -8.72
N TRP A 87 -7.55 -10.64 -7.93
CA TRP A 87 -6.41 -9.86 -7.44
C TRP A 87 -6.91 -8.54 -6.87
N ALA A 88 -7.79 -8.65 -5.88
CA ALA A 88 -8.44 -7.51 -5.22
C ALA A 88 -8.20 -7.58 -3.72
N ILE A 89 -7.89 -6.43 -3.12
CA ILE A 89 -7.78 -6.23 -1.67
C ILE A 89 -8.75 -5.12 -1.30
N GLU A 90 -9.57 -5.34 -0.29
CA GLU A 90 -10.37 -4.31 0.37
C GLU A 90 -9.71 -3.96 1.70
N MET A 91 -9.52 -2.65 1.92
CA MET A 91 -8.87 -2.12 3.12
C MET A 91 -9.59 -0.86 3.61
N GLU A 92 -9.38 -0.50 4.87
CA GLU A 92 -9.89 0.75 5.43
C GLU A 92 -9.30 1.98 4.73
N VAL A 93 -10.05 3.09 4.70
CA VAL A 93 -9.51 4.40 4.32
C VAL A 93 -9.04 5.12 5.58
N VAL A 94 -7.78 5.57 5.60
CA VAL A 94 -7.17 6.31 6.71
C VAL A 94 -6.84 7.74 6.30
N SER A 95 -6.78 8.64 7.28
CA SER A 95 -6.35 10.03 7.09
C SER A 95 -4.88 10.20 7.46
N PRO A 96 -4.16 11.18 6.87
CA PRO A 96 -2.80 11.46 7.28
C PRO A 96 -2.71 11.81 8.78
N PRO A 97 -1.63 11.40 9.47
CA PRO A 97 -0.46 10.72 8.92
C PRO A 97 -0.72 9.23 8.64
N PHE A 98 -0.25 8.71 7.50
CA PHE A 98 -0.48 7.31 7.13
C PHE A 98 0.70 6.66 6.41
N VAL A 99 0.71 5.33 6.43
CA VAL A 99 1.51 4.47 5.54
C VAL A 99 0.58 3.56 4.74
N VAL A 100 0.69 3.63 3.42
CA VAL A 100 -0.12 2.86 2.47
C VAL A 100 0.75 2.29 1.35
N ASP A 101 0.14 1.45 0.52
CA ASP A 101 0.77 0.81 -0.64
C ASP A 101 1.97 -0.08 -0.28
N PHE A 102 1.67 -1.35 -0.02
CA PHE A 102 2.69 -2.34 0.34
C PHE A 102 3.09 -3.26 -0.82
N ALA A 103 2.64 -2.97 -2.05
CA ALA A 103 2.87 -3.82 -3.21
C ALA A 103 4.36 -4.08 -3.48
N GLY A 104 5.22 -3.09 -3.21
CA GLY A 104 6.67 -3.19 -3.38
C GLY A 104 7.44 -3.70 -2.16
N ALA A 105 6.81 -3.92 -1.01
CA ALA A 105 7.53 -4.26 0.23
C ALA A 105 8.20 -5.65 0.17
N TYR A 106 9.22 -5.89 0.98
CA TYR A 106 9.80 -7.22 1.16
C TYR A 106 9.45 -7.77 2.53
N LEU A 107 9.22 -9.08 2.61
CA LEU A 107 9.01 -9.79 3.86
C LEU A 107 10.27 -10.58 4.23
N ASP A 108 10.67 -10.48 5.50
CA ASP A 108 11.71 -11.24 6.18
C ASP A 108 13.15 -11.07 5.63
N ARG A 109 13.32 -10.25 4.59
CA ARG A 109 14.62 -9.89 4.01
C ARG A 109 14.61 -8.48 3.47
N SER A 110 15.77 -7.82 3.53
CA SER A 110 15.96 -6.55 2.85
C SER A 110 15.91 -6.72 1.32
N PRO A 111 15.59 -5.65 0.57
CA PRO A 111 15.81 -5.61 -0.87
C PRO A 111 17.25 -6.02 -1.21
N PRO A 112 17.48 -6.80 -2.27
CA PRO A 112 18.82 -7.25 -2.67
C PRO A 112 19.53 -6.15 -3.48
N PHE A 113 19.59 -4.94 -2.92
CA PHE A 113 20.28 -3.81 -3.54
C PHE A 113 21.75 -3.80 -3.17
N GLU A 114 22.58 -3.49 -4.15
CA GLU A 114 24.02 -3.22 -3.96
C GLU A 114 24.23 -1.87 -3.26
N GLU A 115 25.42 -1.63 -2.73
CA GLU A 115 25.74 -0.41 -1.96
C GLU A 115 25.49 0.88 -2.76
N GLU A 116 25.85 0.90 -4.04
CA GLU A 116 25.60 2.04 -4.94
C GLU A 116 24.10 2.32 -5.09
N GLN A 117 23.29 1.27 -5.25
CA GLN A 117 21.84 1.39 -5.36
C GLN A 117 21.20 1.88 -4.06
N TRP A 118 21.71 1.44 -2.91
CA TRP A 118 21.27 1.96 -1.61
C TRP A 118 21.58 3.44 -1.45
N ASN A 119 22.78 3.87 -1.83
CA ASN A 119 23.19 5.28 -1.74
C ASN A 119 22.35 6.17 -2.65
N GLU A 120 22.10 5.74 -3.89
CA GLU A 120 21.23 6.46 -4.83
C GLU A 120 19.79 6.55 -4.31
N TRP A 121 19.24 5.43 -3.86
CA TRP A 121 17.88 5.38 -3.31
C TRP A 121 17.75 6.27 -2.06
N GLU A 122 18.71 6.21 -1.13
CA GLU A 122 18.69 7.03 0.08
C GLU A 122 18.79 8.52 -0.25
N SER A 123 19.67 8.90 -1.18
CA SER A 123 19.79 10.29 -1.63
C SER A 123 18.47 10.79 -2.23
N GLU A 124 17.84 9.99 -3.09
CA GLU A 124 16.55 10.34 -3.70
C GLU A 124 15.45 10.51 -2.63
N LYS A 125 15.39 9.60 -1.65
CA LYS A 125 14.34 9.66 -0.60
C LYS A 125 14.58 10.81 0.36
N ARG A 126 15.83 11.07 0.72
CA ARG A 126 16.19 12.24 1.52
C ARG A 126 15.78 13.54 0.85
N ASP A 127 15.97 13.67 -0.46
CA ASP A 127 15.52 14.84 -1.22
C ASP A 127 13.99 14.95 -1.26
N GLN A 128 13.27 13.84 -1.41
CA GLN A 128 11.80 13.81 -1.44
C GLN A 128 11.15 14.19 -0.10
N PHE A 129 11.73 13.75 1.02
CA PHE A 129 11.16 13.96 2.36
C PHE A 129 11.77 15.14 3.11
N GLY A 130 12.93 15.65 2.69
CA GLY A 130 13.61 16.78 3.30
C GLY A 130 13.80 16.60 4.81
N GLU A 131 13.30 17.55 5.60
CA GLU A 131 13.42 17.55 7.07
C GLU A 131 12.69 16.36 7.72
N SER A 132 11.70 15.78 7.04
CA SER A 132 10.94 14.63 7.57
C SER A 132 11.65 13.29 7.36
N TRP A 133 12.81 13.27 6.69
CA TRP A 133 13.52 12.02 6.36
C TRP A 133 13.88 11.17 7.59
N GLU A 134 14.32 11.80 8.68
CA GLU A 134 14.65 11.09 9.93
C GLU A 134 13.43 10.36 10.52
N THR A 135 12.24 10.97 10.43
CA THR A 135 10.99 10.33 10.85
C THR A 135 10.66 9.12 9.98
N VAL A 136 10.88 9.23 8.67
CA VAL A 136 10.68 8.11 7.73
C VAL A 136 11.66 6.97 8.02
N LEU A 137 12.93 7.26 8.31
CA LEU A 137 13.91 6.24 8.70
C LEU A 137 13.48 5.50 9.98
N SER A 138 12.99 6.24 10.99
CA SER A 138 12.48 5.65 12.24
C SER A 138 11.29 4.73 11.99
N LEU A 139 10.32 5.20 11.19
CA LEU A 139 9.16 4.43 10.77
C LEU A 139 9.56 3.15 10.01
N MET A 140 10.49 3.25 9.06
CA MET A 140 11.02 2.09 8.34
C MET A 140 11.69 1.10 9.29
N ALA A 141 12.49 1.57 10.25
CA ALA A 141 13.10 0.72 11.26
C ALA A 141 12.05 0.02 12.14
N ALA A 142 10.95 0.71 12.46
CA ALA A 142 9.83 0.13 13.20
C ALA A 142 9.16 -1.01 12.41
N PHE A 143 8.88 -0.84 11.11
CA PHE A 143 8.34 -1.91 10.26
C PHE A 143 9.26 -3.13 10.17
N ARG A 144 10.59 -2.91 10.13
CA ARG A 144 11.57 -4.01 10.10
C ARG A 144 11.47 -4.94 11.31
N ARG A 145 11.01 -4.45 12.46
CA ARG A 145 10.78 -5.28 13.66
C ARG A 145 9.71 -6.35 13.46
N PHE A 146 8.83 -6.15 12.48
CA PHE A 146 7.80 -7.11 12.06
C PHE A 146 8.19 -7.87 10.78
N GLY A 147 9.47 -7.79 10.39
CA GLY A 147 9.97 -8.39 9.16
C GLY A 147 9.42 -7.74 7.90
N ILE A 148 8.91 -6.50 7.97
CA ILE A 148 8.41 -5.77 6.80
C ILE A 148 9.45 -4.72 6.39
N TYR A 149 9.92 -4.80 5.16
CA TYR A 149 10.90 -3.89 4.60
C TYR A 149 10.22 -3.05 3.51
N LEU A 150 9.91 -1.80 3.85
CA LEU A 150 9.32 -0.85 2.90
C LEU A 150 10.31 -0.54 1.78
N ASN A 151 9.82 -0.53 0.54
CA ASN A 151 10.64 -0.30 -0.66
C ASN A 151 10.13 0.89 -1.47
N ASP A 152 8.81 1.00 -1.66
CA ASP A 152 8.17 2.11 -2.39
C ASP A 152 7.92 3.31 -1.44
N VAL A 153 9.00 3.79 -0.84
CA VAL A 153 9.00 4.90 0.12
C VAL A 153 8.95 6.21 -0.65
N LYS A 154 7.80 6.90 -0.62
CA LYS A 154 7.58 8.20 -1.28
C LYS A 154 6.45 8.98 -0.61
N PRO A 155 6.36 10.31 -0.76
CA PRO A 155 5.37 11.13 -0.05
C PRO A 155 3.90 10.74 -0.25
N GLY A 156 3.56 10.11 -1.37
CA GLY A 156 2.21 9.59 -1.62
C GLY A 156 1.85 8.32 -0.85
N ASN A 157 2.86 7.56 -0.40
CA ASN A 157 2.69 6.33 0.36
C ASN A 157 2.96 6.53 1.85
N ILE A 158 3.78 7.52 2.20
CA ILE A 158 4.02 7.99 3.57
C ILE A 158 3.67 9.47 3.61
N THR A 159 2.45 9.77 4.03
CA THR A 159 1.94 11.14 4.07
C THR A 159 1.83 11.60 5.52
N PHE A 160 2.30 12.81 5.81
CA PHE A 160 2.25 13.43 7.13
C PHE A 160 0.93 14.19 7.33
N ALA A 161 0.56 14.46 8.59
CA ALA A 161 -0.53 15.36 8.90
C ALA A 161 -0.30 16.74 8.23
N LYS A 162 -1.37 17.37 7.74
CA LYS A 162 -1.31 18.77 7.35
C LYS A 162 -1.32 19.63 8.63
N GLU A 163 -0.43 20.61 8.69
CA GLU A 163 -0.46 21.68 9.71
C GLU A 163 -1.71 22.56 9.56
#